data_AF-A0A7S0FJT1-F1
#
_entry.id   AF-A0A7S0FJT1-F1
#
_cell.length_a   1.000
_cell.length_b   1.000
_cell.length_c   1.000
_cell.angle_alpha   90.00
_cell.angle_beta   90.00
_cell.angle_gamma   90.00
#
_symmetry.space_group_name_H-M   'P 1'
#
loop_
_entity.id
_entity.type
_entity.pdbx_description
1 polymer ?
#
loop_
_entity_poly.entity_id
_entity_poly.type
_entity_poly.pdbx_seq_one_letter_code
_entity_poly.pdbx_strand_id
1 'polypeptide(L)'
;YNLNGFTPALLPSRMMDAGISMDHHVAMSIGEFGEGTLDRALERLDKFVKDRGEDKIKVYECSGKSEETSLMAFRFVAAAAFRTWCVGNGKQGISIDYALPKNGGAVPALGKDDSVETSQPIPVKRMRYSHFGCNVVHEDLAFEAGVDVHSA
;
A
#
# COMPACT_ATOMS: atom_id res chain seq x y z
N TYR A 1 7.53 9.67 -20.88
CA TYR A 1 6.68 8.46 -20.89
C TYR A 1 6.77 7.62 -22.17
N ASN A 2 7.69 7.89 -23.12
CA ASN A 2 7.70 7.22 -24.44
C ASN A 2 8.66 6.03 -24.59
N LEU A 3 9.21 5.47 -23.50
CA LEU A 3 10.07 4.28 -23.56
C LEU A 3 9.37 2.99 -23.06
N ASN A 4 8.10 3.06 -22.65
CA ASN A 4 7.44 2.02 -21.86
C ASN A 4 6.62 0.99 -22.68
N GLY A 5 6.90 0.86 -23.99
CA GLY A 5 6.13 -0.03 -24.89
C GLY A 5 6.82 -1.36 -25.22
N PHE A 6 8.08 -1.56 -24.83
CA PHE A 6 8.84 -2.78 -25.15
C PHE A 6 8.62 -3.91 -24.15
N THR A 7 8.12 -3.62 -22.95
CA THR A 7 7.85 -4.60 -21.91
C THR A 7 6.35 -4.69 -21.68
N PRO A 8 5.78 -5.91 -21.54
CA PRO A 8 4.37 -6.05 -21.20
C PRO A 8 4.05 -5.31 -19.90
N ALA A 9 2.83 -4.79 -19.80
CA ALA A 9 2.37 -4.09 -18.62
C ALA A 9 2.50 -5.01 -17.39
N LEU A 10 3.16 -4.52 -16.34
CA LEU A 10 3.38 -5.27 -15.09
C LEU A 10 2.06 -5.61 -14.38
N LEU A 11 1.07 -4.71 -14.49
CA LEU A 11 -0.29 -4.92 -14.00
C LEU A 11 -1.29 -4.83 -15.17
N PRO A 12 -2.39 -5.61 -15.13
CA PRO A 12 -3.55 -5.38 -15.98
C PRO A 12 -4.03 -3.92 -15.90
N SER A 13 -4.50 -3.36 -17.01
CA SER A 13 -4.93 -1.95 -17.09
C SER A 13 -5.93 -1.59 -16.00
N ARG A 14 -6.94 -2.43 -15.77
CA ARG A 14 -7.94 -2.22 -14.72
C ARG A 14 -7.36 -2.07 -13.30
N MET A 15 -6.30 -2.81 -12.99
CA MET A 15 -5.62 -2.71 -11.69
C MET A 15 -4.76 -1.44 -11.61
N MET A 16 -4.14 -1.04 -12.73
CA MET A 16 -3.41 0.22 -12.82
C MET A 16 -4.35 1.42 -12.66
N ASP A 17 -5.50 1.38 -13.34
CA ASP A 17 -6.52 2.42 -13.29
C ASP A 17 -7.06 2.57 -11.86
N ALA A 18 -7.36 1.45 -11.18
CA ALA A 18 -7.72 1.45 -9.77
C ALA A 18 -6.59 2.04 -8.92
N GLY A 19 -5.34 1.62 -9.16
CA GLY A 19 -4.12 2.12 -8.52
C GLY A 19 -3.96 3.65 -8.57
N ILE A 20 -4.44 4.27 -9.65
CA ILE A 20 -4.41 5.71 -9.85
C ILE A 20 -5.66 6.39 -9.26
N SER A 21 -6.83 5.76 -9.35
CA SER A 21 -8.10 6.37 -8.95
C SER A 21 -8.44 6.26 -7.46
N MET A 22 -7.74 5.39 -6.71
CA MET A 22 -8.02 5.12 -5.29
C MET A 22 -6.74 5.25 -4.47
N ASP A 23 -6.84 5.79 -3.25
CA ASP A 23 -5.67 6.01 -2.37
C ASP A 23 -5.21 4.75 -1.63
N HIS A 24 -6.12 3.80 -1.40
CA HIS A 24 -5.88 2.62 -0.58
C HIS A 24 -6.30 1.34 -1.29
N HIS A 25 -5.39 0.36 -1.29
CA HIS A 25 -5.53 -0.89 -2.01
C HIS A 25 -5.32 -2.07 -1.06
N VAL A 26 -6.18 -3.07 -1.17
CA VAL A 26 -6.05 -4.32 -0.43
C VAL A 26 -6.06 -5.47 -1.43
N ALA A 27 -4.88 -6.09 -1.62
CA ALA A 27 -4.78 -7.38 -2.29
C ALA A 27 -5.15 -8.47 -1.27
N MET A 28 -6.20 -9.24 -1.56
CA MET A 28 -6.74 -10.24 -0.66
C MET A 28 -6.89 -11.58 -1.39
N SER A 29 -6.44 -12.65 -0.73
CA SER A 29 -6.75 -14.02 -1.11
C SER A 29 -7.69 -14.60 -0.06
N ILE A 30 -8.82 -15.14 -0.49
CA ILE A 30 -9.82 -15.76 0.37
C ILE A 30 -9.89 -17.24 -0.03
N GLY A 31 -9.94 -18.13 0.97
CA GLY A 31 -10.13 -19.56 0.78
C GLY A 31 -11.45 -20.03 1.40
N GLU A 32 -11.94 -21.17 0.94
CA GLU A 32 -13.00 -21.91 1.61
C GLU A 32 -12.39 -22.79 2.70
N PHE A 33 -12.89 -22.65 3.93
CA PHE A 33 -12.44 -23.39 5.11
C PHE A 33 -13.50 -24.32 5.70
N GLY A 34 -14.62 -24.52 5.01
CA GLY A 34 -15.78 -25.30 5.41
C GLY A 34 -17.01 -24.43 5.68
N GLU A 35 -18.20 -25.03 5.62
CA GLU A 35 -19.47 -24.40 6.02
C GLU A 35 -19.82 -23.08 5.28
N GLY A 36 -19.43 -22.97 4.00
CA GLY A 36 -19.78 -21.80 3.16
C GLY A 36 -19.10 -20.52 3.63
N THR A 37 -17.89 -20.63 4.18
CA THR A 37 -17.13 -19.47 4.66
C THR A 37 -16.79 -18.48 3.56
N LEU A 38 -16.53 -18.97 2.34
CA LEU A 38 -16.25 -18.13 1.19
C LEU A 38 -17.48 -17.31 0.80
N ASP A 39 -18.63 -17.96 0.60
CA ASP A 39 -19.88 -17.30 0.22
C ASP A 39 -20.25 -16.21 1.24
N ARG A 40 -20.17 -16.54 2.53
CA ARG A 40 -20.42 -15.59 3.61
C ARG A 40 -19.45 -14.41 3.61
N ALA A 41 -18.20 -14.61 3.23
CA ALA A 41 -17.22 -13.53 3.11
C ALA A 41 -17.55 -12.62 1.92
N LEU A 42 -17.91 -13.20 0.77
CA LEU A 42 -18.30 -12.48 -0.43
C LEU A 42 -19.58 -11.67 -0.22
N GLU A 43 -20.60 -12.25 0.43
CA GLU A 43 -21.83 -11.53 0.79
C GLU A 43 -21.57 -10.32 1.68
N ARG A 44 -20.68 -10.46 2.67
CA ARG A 44 -20.29 -9.35 3.55
C ARG A 44 -19.55 -8.26 2.79
N LEU A 45 -18.70 -8.64 1.84
CA LEU A 45 -17.97 -7.69 1.01
C LEU A 45 -18.90 -6.93 0.07
N ASP A 46 -19.84 -7.62 -0.58
CA ASP A 46 -20.87 -7.00 -1.43
C ASP A 46 -21.76 -6.04 -0.63
N LYS A 47 -22.22 -6.47 0.56
CA LYS A 47 -22.96 -5.58 1.47
C LYS A 47 -22.14 -4.35 1.85
N PHE A 48 -20.85 -4.52 2.16
CA PHE A 48 -19.98 -3.41 2.52
C PHE A 48 -19.81 -2.40 1.36
N VAL A 49 -19.68 -2.87 0.12
CA VAL A 49 -19.65 -2.01 -1.07
C VAL A 49 -20.97 -1.25 -1.22
N LYS A 50 -22.12 -1.95 -1.11
CA LYS A 50 -23.46 -1.33 -1.19
C LYS A 50 -23.69 -0.26 -0.13
N ASP A 51 -23.28 -0.53 1.12
CA ASP A 51 -23.45 0.38 2.25
C ASP A 51 -22.56 1.64 2.14
N ARG A 52 -21.43 1.56 1.43
CA ARG A 52 -20.43 2.65 1.33
C ARG A 52 -20.46 3.41 0.01
N GLY A 53 -20.91 2.77 -1.06
CA GLY A 53 -20.91 3.30 -2.42
C GLY A 53 -19.70 2.84 -3.25
N GLU A 54 -19.95 2.54 -4.53
CA GLU A 54 -18.93 2.11 -5.49
C GLU A 54 -17.92 3.21 -5.86
N ASP A 55 -18.25 4.48 -5.56
CA ASP A 55 -17.34 5.61 -5.67
C ASP A 55 -16.20 5.55 -4.65
N LYS A 56 -16.44 4.91 -3.49
CA LYS A 56 -15.47 4.80 -2.39
C LYS A 56 -14.80 3.45 -2.30
N ILE A 57 -15.49 2.40 -2.73
CA ILE A 57 -15.00 1.02 -2.60
C ILE A 57 -15.25 0.29 -3.91
N LYS A 58 -14.17 -0.18 -4.52
CA LYS A 58 -14.20 -1.00 -5.73
C LYS A 58 -13.57 -2.35 -5.43
N VAL A 59 -14.26 -3.41 -5.83
CA VAL A 59 -13.78 -4.79 -5.66
C VAL A 59 -13.60 -5.39 -7.04
N TYR A 60 -12.42 -5.95 -7.28
CA TYR A 60 -12.07 -6.61 -8.53
C TYR A 60 -11.58 -8.02 -8.24
N GLU A 61 -12.24 -9.00 -8.85
CA GLU A 61 -11.77 -10.38 -8.84
C GLU A 61 -10.70 -10.56 -9.92
N CYS A 62 -9.57 -11.19 -9.57
CA CYS A 62 -8.52 -11.54 -10.52
C CYS A 62 -9.02 -12.62 -11.48
N SER A 63 -8.89 -12.41 -12.80
CA SER A 63 -9.42 -13.32 -13.83
C SER A 63 -8.51 -14.53 -14.11
N GLY A 64 -7.81 -15.02 -13.08
CA GLY A 64 -6.93 -16.18 -13.15
C GLY A 64 -5.52 -15.95 -12.59
N LYS A 65 -4.69 -17.00 -12.68
CA LYS A 65 -3.39 -17.06 -11.99
C LYS A 65 -2.37 -16.02 -12.46
N SER A 66 -2.44 -15.62 -13.74
CA SER A 66 -1.54 -14.60 -14.29
C SER A 66 -1.74 -13.24 -13.61
N GLU A 67 -2.99 -12.79 -13.48
CA GLU A 67 -3.29 -11.52 -12.82
C GLU A 67 -2.97 -11.57 -11.32
N GLU A 68 -3.30 -12.68 -10.66
CA GLU A 68 -2.93 -12.91 -9.26
C GLU A 68 -1.41 -12.78 -9.07
N THR A 69 -0.63 -13.44 -9.93
CA THR A 69 0.84 -13.40 -9.87
C THR A 69 1.37 -11.99 -10.11
N SER A 70 0.84 -11.28 -11.10
CA SER A 70 1.19 -9.88 -11.38
C SER A 70 0.87 -8.95 -10.21
N LEU A 71 -0.32 -9.07 -9.60
CA LEU A 71 -0.72 -8.27 -8.46
C LEU A 71 0.17 -8.53 -7.25
N MET A 72 0.47 -9.80 -6.96
CA MET A 72 1.37 -10.17 -5.87
C MET A 72 2.80 -9.67 -6.13
N ALA A 73 3.31 -9.81 -7.35
CA ALA A 73 4.62 -9.28 -7.72
C ALA A 73 4.68 -7.76 -7.52
N PHE A 74 3.67 -7.03 -8.00
CA PHE A 74 3.57 -5.58 -7.82
C PHE A 74 3.58 -5.17 -6.34
N ARG A 75 2.85 -5.90 -5.49
CA ARG A 75 2.84 -5.68 -4.04
C ARG A 75 4.21 -5.96 -3.39
N PHE A 76 4.96 -6.95 -3.85
CA PHE A 76 6.24 -7.34 -3.24
C PHE A 76 7.46 -6.56 -3.76
N VAL A 77 7.37 -5.88 -4.91
CA VAL A 77 8.45 -5.00 -5.38
C VAL A 77 8.49 -3.64 -4.68
N ALA A 78 7.54 -3.33 -3.81
CA ALA A 78 7.40 -2.02 -3.16
C ALA A 78 8.72 -1.52 -2.54
N ALA A 79 9.33 -2.29 -1.63
CA ALA A 79 10.60 -1.92 -0.98
C ALA A 79 11.74 -1.65 -1.98
N ALA A 80 11.87 -2.51 -3.00
CA ALA A 80 12.88 -2.35 -4.04
C ALA A 80 12.62 -1.10 -4.89
N ALA A 81 11.36 -0.83 -5.23
CA ALA A 81 10.95 0.35 -5.98
C ALA A 81 11.25 1.64 -5.20
N PHE A 82 10.97 1.65 -3.90
CA PHE A 82 11.29 2.78 -3.03
C PHE A 82 12.80 3.03 -2.94
N ARG A 83 13.60 1.98 -2.74
CA ARG A 83 15.06 2.08 -2.74
C ARG A 83 15.59 2.64 -4.06
N THR A 84 15.12 2.09 -5.19
CA THR A 84 15.50 2.56 -6.53
C THR A 84 15.13 4.04 -6.72
N TRP A 85 13.95 4.45 -6.26
CA TRP A 85 13.53 5.84 -6.31
C TRP A 85 14.44 6.73 -5.46
N CYS A 86 14.79 6.34 -4.23
CA CYS A 86 15.67 7.12 -3.38
C CYS A 86 17.05 7.32 -4.02
N VAL A 87 17.68 6.23 -4.49
CA VAL A 87 18.99 6.29 -5.14
C VAL A 87 18.94 7.16 -6.40
N GLY A 88 17.92 6.96 -7.25
CA GLY A 88 17.75 7.73 -8.48
C GLY A 88 17.50 9.22 -8.27
N ASN A 89 17.05 9.63 -7.09
CA ASN A 89 16.76 11.02 -6.74
C ASN A 89 17.75 11.60 -5.71
N GLY A 90 18.83 10.88 -5.36
CA GLY A 90 19.81 11.34 -4.38
C GLY A 90 19.22 11.56 -2.98
N LYS A 91 18.23 10.75 -2.58
CA LYS A 91 17.54 10.82 -1.28
C LYS A 91 18.04 9.74 -0.33
N GLN A 92 17.89 9.98 0.97
CA GLN A 92 18.14 9.00 2.01
C GLN A 92 16.82 8.35 2.43
N GLY A 93 16.73 7.03 2.35
CA GLY A 93 15.54 6.27 2.72
C GLY A 93 15.73 5.56 4.06
N ILE A 94 14.68 5.57 4.89
CA ILE A 94 14.54 4.73 6.08
C ILE A 94 13.32 3.83 5.92
N SER A 95 13.43 2.59 6.37
CA SER A 95 12.33 1.62 6.41
C SER A 95 12.02 1.30 7.86
N ILE A 96 10.75 1.40 8.23
CA ILE A 96 10.26 1.17 9.59
C ILE A 96 9.22 0.05 9.55
N ASP A 97 9.46 -0.98 10.35
CA ASP A 97 8.55 -2.12 10.50
C ASP A 97 7.91 -2.07 11.89
N TYR A 98 6.59 -2.03 11.94
CA TYR A 98 5.86 -1.95 13.19
C TYR A 98 4.51 -2.67 13.14
N ALA A 99 3.97 -3.01 14.31
CA ALA A 99 2.66 -3.62 14.44
C ALA A 99 1.69 -2.67 15.15
N LEU A 100 0.51 -2.46 14.56
CA LEU A 100 -0.58 -1.71 15.18
C LEU A 100 -1.35 -2.59 16.17
N PRO A 101 -1.96 -2.02 17.23
CA PRO A 101 -2.80 -2.78 18.14
C PRO A 101 -3.96 -3.48 17.42
N LYS A 102 -4.33 -4.68 17.88
CA LYS A 102 -5.38 -5.49 17.25
C LYS A 102 -6.78 -4.87 17.34
N ASN A 103 -7.01 -4.05 18.36
CA ASN A 103 -8.27 -3.34 18.60
C ASN A 103 -8.36 -1.99 17.84
N GLY A 104 -7.47 -1.77 16.88
CA GLY A 104 -7.38 -0.52 16.12
C GLY A 104 -6.19 0.31 16.51
N GLY A 105 -5.85 1.28 15.67
CA GLY A 105 -4.74 2.19 15.89
C GLY A 105 -4.66 3.21 14.77
N ALA A 106 -4.34 4.45 15.12
CA ALA A 106 -4.03 5.45 14.12
C ALA A 106 -2.66 5.18 13.55
N VAL A 107 -2.49 5.52 12.27
CA VAL A 107 -1.16 5.60 11.67
C VAL A 107 -0.37 6.65 12.46
N PRO A 108 0.89 6.38 12.86
CA PRO A 108 1.72 7.40 13.47
C PRO A 108 1.77 8.65 12.60
N ALA A 109 1.51 9.79 13.22
CA ALA A 109 1.62 11.08 12.57
C ALA A 109 3.11 11.36 12.27
N LEU A 110 3.38 11.80 11.06
CA LEU A 110 4.72 12.27 10.66
C LEU A 110 4.67 13.79 10.70
N GLY A 111 5.01 14.37 11.86
CA GLY A 111 5.29 15.79 12.04
C GLY A 111 4.31 16.77 11.38
N LYS A 112 3.19 17.03 12.06
CA LYS A 112 2.44 18.30 12.07
C LYS A 112 1.43 18.19 13.20
N ASP A 113 1.93 18.29 14.42
CA ASP A 113 1.08 18.80 15.47
C ASP A 113 1.32 20.31 15.46
N ASP A 114 0.34 21.10 15.02
CA ASP A 114 0.44 22.56 14.99
C ASP A 114 0.66 23.16 16.41
N SER A 115 0.55 22.32 17.46
CA SER A 115 0.86 22.69 18.85
C SER A 115 2.32 22.43 19.27
N VAL A 116 3.15 21.83 18.42
CA VAL A 116 4.56 21.54 18.73
C VAL A 116 5.44 21.98 17.55
N GLU A 117 6.23 23.04 17.75
CA GLU A 117 7.39 23.34 16.90
C GLU A 117 8.38 22.18 17.02
N THR A 118 8.13 21.11 16.28
CA THR A 118 9.09 20.03 16.14
C THR A 118 10.05 20.42 15.03
N SER A 119 11.32 20.60 15.37
CA SER A 119 12.43 20.79 14.43
C SER A 119 12.73 19.53 13.60
N GLN A 120 11.80 18.56 13.59
CA GLN A 120 12.02 17.25 13.00
C GLN A 120 11.78 17.31 11.49
N PRO A 121 12.69 16.74 10.69
CA PRO A 121 12.58 16.77 9.24
C PRO A 121 11.33 15.99 8.81
N ILE A 122 10.58 16.55 7.86
CA ILE A 122 9.40 15.90 7.28
C ILE A 122 9.86 15.08 6.07
N PRO A 123 9.44 13.81 5.93
CA PRO A 123 9.78 13.01 4.76
C PRO A 123 9.25 13.66 3.47
N VAL A 124 10.09 13.70 2.44
CA VAL A 124 9.70 14.14 1.08
C VAL A 124 8.84 13.09 0.37
N LYS A 125 8.92 11.83 0.83
CA LYS A 125 8.10 10.73 0.34
C LYS A 125 7.77 9.79 1.50
N ARG A 126 6.54 9.33 1.54
CA ARG A 126 6.05 8.26 2.42
C ARG A 126 5.45 7.16 1.54
N MET A 127 5.93 5.94 1.67
CA MET A 127 5.36 4.76 1.01
C MET A 127 4.99 3.74 2.08
N ARG A 128 3.72 3.36 2.13
CA ARG A 128 3.19 2.48 3.17
C ARG A 128 2.56 1.24 2.54
N TYR A 129 2.95 0.08 3.04
CA TYR A 129 2.40 -1.21 2.63
C TYR A 129 2.36 -2.15 3.83
N SER A 130 1.40 -3.08 3.87
CA SER A 130 1.14 -3.83 5.09
C SER A 130 0.71 -5.27 4.82
N HIS A 131 0.82 -6.09 5.86
CA HIS A 131 0.03 -7.30 6.01
C HIS A 131 -1.25 -6.90 6.76
N PHE A 132 -2.23 -6.39 6.00
CA PHE A 132 -3.40 -5.71 6.57
C PHE A 132 -4.13 -6.53 7.64
N GLY A 133 -4.37 -7.83 7.40
CA GLY A 133 -5.04 -8.72 8.36
C GLY A 133 -4.25 -8.98 9.65
N CYS A 134 -2.94 -8.73 9.67
CA CYS A 134 -2.08 -8.91 10.84
C CYS A 134 -1.74 -7.60 11.56
N ASN A 135 -2.22 -6.45 11.06
CA ASN A 135 -1.82 -5.12 11.53
C ASN A 135 -0.30 -4.86 11.50
N VAL A 136 0.46 -5.59 10.68
CA VAL A 136 1.90 -5.35 10.47
C VAL A 136 2.08 -4.40 9.31
N VAL A 137 2.83 -3.31 9.53
CA VAL A 137 3.03 -2.22 8.60
C VAL A 137 4.52 -2.07 8.31
N HIS A 138 4.83 -1.93 7.03
CA HIS A 138 6.10 -1.44 6.54
C HIS A 138 5.90 -0.01 6.05
N GLU A 139 6.74 0.89 6.53
CA GLU A 139 6.68 2.30 6.23
C GLU A 139 8.05 2.80 5.81
N ASP A 140 8.13 3.16 4.53
CA ASP A 140 9.34 3.65 3.88
C ASP A 140 9.25 5.18 3.76
N LEU A 141 10.21 5.88 4.34
CA LEU A 141 10.27 7.34 4.40
C LEU A 141 11.54 7.84 3.73
N ALA A 142 11.40 8.76 2.78
CA ALA A 142 12.54 9.39 2.12
C ALA A 142 12.74 10.80 2.64
N PHE A 143 14.00 11.19 2.82
CA PHE A 143 14.42 12.50 3.27
C PHE A 143 15.40 13.14 2.29
N GLU A 144 15.56 14.46 2.41
CA GLU A 144 16.62 15.19 1.73
C GLU A 144 18.01 14.68 2.18
N ALA A 145 18.99 14.79 1.27
CA ALA A 145 20.36 14.44 1.61
C ALA A 145 20.90 15.35 2.71
N GLY A 146 21.56 14.76 3.71
CA GLY A 146 22.14 15.49 4.85
C GLY A 146 21.22 15.55 6.08
N VAL A 147 20.02 14.98 6.01
CA VAL A 147 19.19 14.73 7.20
C VAL A 147 19.80 13.58 8.00
N ASP A 148 20.03 13.80 9.30
CA ASP A 148 20.38 12.71 10.22
C ASP A 148 19.13 11.90 10.57
N VAL A 149 18.88 10.88 9.75
CA VAL A 149 17.75 9.95 9.88
C VAL A 149 17.77 9.11 11.16
N HIS A 150 18.89 9.06 11.89
CA HIS A 150 18.95 8.37 13.20
C HIS A 150 18.48 9.25 14.35
N SER A 151 18.53 10.58 14.17
CA SER A 151 18.05 11.57 15.13
C SER A 151 16.61 12.06 14.86
N ALA A 152 16.09 11.71 13.68
CA ALA A 152 14.77 12.09 13.16
C ALA A 152 13.62 11.24 13.73
#